data_AF-A0A6C1E634-F1
#
_entry.id   AF-A0A6C1E634-F1
#
_cell.length_a   1.000
_cell.length_b   1.000
_cell.length_c   1.000
_cell.angle_alpha   90.00
_cell.angle_beta   90.00
_cell.angle_gamma   90.00
#
_symmetry.space_group_name_H-M   'P 1'
#
loop_
_entity.id
_entity.type
_entity.pdbx_description
1 polymer ?
#
loop_
_entity_poly.entity_id
_entity_poly.type
_entity_poly.pdbx_seq_one_letter_code
_entity_poly.pdbx_strand_id
1 'polypeptide(L)'
;MSELFELCESYYNKDDKASMIMSVEIVAGLVCGSKFMSAVDLEKRDVFIEKFLAKCLDYELNHDAFEIWSTLAWWLPAVVDLRRSKTFFNHFINADNMFDPESDAATHQTSKIYMLRSILMSMEFRAPDVSRLFDELVFDHPYDQVRQAVAKLLTTLVQNQSNPSISDPKTLLEAELNDSDGLGLPLKRVPESVDTYIKKQFEIIIRMAESVIGLSPQEFIKTDYFYRTSTIFYWIKEMARGPNKVILVPYLVDYVLPFLIGLVKHKDVCALAGLDPIRLYAGLGYMPIRKNHVARIVEYVCSSDVVLSSNQTKLQLAFIQHFLSAELLQLTEEEKNKILEFVVSNLYNEQFVEVRVRAAAILSDIVHNWKEDQALLDLIDRFAKGLDANKYTSKEKQKLSKTDIKIHGNVLGLGAIISAFPYVFPLPPWIPKQLSNLSSWARTSGMTGQAAKNTISEFKKVRADTWKFDRVSFNTEELEDLEGVLWRSYYA
;
A
#
# COMPACT_ATOMS: atom_id res chain seq x y z
N MET A 1 -7.01 30.53 -42.55
CA MET A 1 -6.22 29.37 -42.05
C MET A 1 -4.76 29.74 -41.90
N SER A 2 -4.07 30.15 -42.98
CA SER A 2 -2.65 30.55 -42.91
C SER A 2 -2.38 31.65 -41.89
N GLU A 3 -3.25 32.67 -41.81
CA GLU A 3 -3.15 33.74 -40.81
C GLU A 3 -3.23 33.24 -39.36
N LEU A 4 -4.04 32.20 -39.09
CA LEU A 4 -4.14 31.61 -37.75
C LEU A 4 -2.88 30.82 -37.37
N PHE A 5 -2.21 30.22 -38.37
CA PHE A 5 -0.95 29.51 -38.16
C PHE A 5 0.18 30.49 -37.82
N GLU A 6 0.27 31.59 -38.57
CA GLU A 6 1.21 32.68 -38.28
C GLU A 6 0.94 33.30 -36.91
N LEU A 7 -0.33 33.54 -36.57
CA LEU A 7 -0.72 34.04 -35.26
C LEU A 7 -0.29 33.09 -34.14
N CYS A 8 -0.58 31.79 -34.30
CA CYS A 8 -0.19 30.74 -33.34
C CYS A 8 1.33 30.72 -33.12
N GLU A 9 2.12 30.75 -34.19
CA GLU A 9 3.58 30.77 -34.09
C GLU A 9 4.11 32.07 -33.47
N SER A 10 3.49 33.21 -33.78
CA SER A 10 3.92 34.52 -33.27
C SER A 10 3.80 34.63 -31.74
N TYR A 11 2.78 33.99 -31.16
CA TYR A 11 2.57 33.99 -29.71
C TYR A 11 3.40 32.93 -28.98
N TYR A 12 4.09 32.01 -29.68
CA TYR A 12 4.90 30.98 -29.03
C TYR A 12 6.29 31.50 -28.65
N ASN A 13 6.33 32.40 -27.66
CA ASN A 13 7.57 32.92 -27.07
C ASN A 13 7.94 32.13 -25.81
N LYS A 14 9.03 31.36 -25.85
CA LYS A 14 9.47 30.48 -24.74
C LYS A 14 9.73 31.23 -23.42
N ASP A 15 9.94 32.55 -23.47
CA ASP A 15 10.21 33.40 -22.30
C ASP A 15 8.95 34.06 -21.71
N ASP A 16 7.82 34.04 -22.43
CA ASP A 16 6.54 34.64 -21.98
C ASP A 16 5.46 33.58 -21.87
N LYS A 17 5.22 33.12 -20.62
CA LYS A 17 4.22 32.11 -20.29
C LYS A 17 2.81 32.51 -20.74
N ALA A 18 2.41 33.77 -20.58
CA ALA A 18 1.07 34.21 -20.97
C ALA A 18 0.90 34.20 -22.49
N SER A 19 1.94 34.60 -23.23
CA SER A 19 1.98 34.48 -24.68
C SER A 19 1.91 33.02 -25.13
N MET A 20 2.66 32.11 -24.50
CA MET A 20 2.59 30.68 -24.81
C MET A 20 1.20 30.08 -24.56
N ILE A 21 0.53 30.47 -23.48
CA ILE A 21 -0.85 30.05 -23.21
C ILE A 21 -1.76 30.42 -24.38
N MET A 22 -1.70 31.68 -24.86
CA MET A 22 -2.47 32.13 -26.02
C MET A 22 -2.19 31.28 -27.26
N SER A 23 -0.92 30.98 -27.53
CA SER A 23 -0.54 30.11 -28.65
C SER A 23 -1.16 28.70 -28.54
N VAL A 24 -1.08 28.08 -27.37
CA VAL A 24 -1.62 26.73 -27.13
C VAL A 24 -3.17 26.73 -27.14
N GLU A 25 -3.81 27.81 -26.71
CA GLU A 25 -5.27 28.01 -26.87
C GLU A 25 -5.68 28.08 -28.34
N ILE A 26 -4.87 28.72 -29.20
CA ILE A 26 -5.09 28.71 -30.66
C ILE A 26 -5.00 27.28 -31.19
N VAL A 27 -3.98 26.50 -30.79
CA VAL A 27 -3.86 25.07 -31.18
C VAL A 27 -5.11 24.29 -30.77
N ALA A 28 -5.57 24.46 -29.53
CA ALA A 28 -6.78 23.83 -29.03
C ALA A 28 -8.01 24.18 -29.89
N GLY A 29 -8.15 25.47 -30.25
CA GLY A 29 -9.19 25.98 -31.14
C GLY A 29 -9.13 25.35 -32.54
N LEU A 30 -7.94 25.17 -33.11
CA LEU A 30 -7.75 24.54 -34.42
C LEU A 30 -8.20 23.07 -34.42
N VAL A 31 -7.93 22.32 -33.35
CA VAL A 31 -8.37 20.92 -33.23
C VAL A 31 -9.89 20.85 -33.01
N CYS A 32 -10.44 21.67 -32.11
CA CYS A 32 -11.89 21.76 -31.88
C CYS A 32 -12.67 22.25 -33.11
N GLY A 33 -12.04 23.06 -33.96
CA GLY A 33 -12.57 23.59 -35.21
C GLY A 33 -12.77 22.57 -36.32
N SER A 34 -12.35 21.30 -36.13
CA SER A 34 -12.46 20.22 -37.12
C SER A 34 -13.83 20.12 -37.80
N LYS A 35 -14.91 20.42 -37.06
CA LYS A 35 -16.30 20.34 -37.55
C LYS A 35 -16.68 21.43 -38.56
N PHE A 36 -15.88 22.47 -38.69
CA PHE A 36 -16.14 23.63 -39.55
C PHE A 36 -15.13 23.77 -40.71
N MET A 37 -14.17 22.85 -40.82
CA MET A 37 -13.10 22.89 -41.80
C MET A 37 -13.41 21.99 -43.00
N SER A 38 -12.99 22.40 -44.20
CA SER A 38 -13.00 21.54 -45.37
C SER A 38 -11.91 20.46 -45.28
N ALA A 39 -12.00 19.38 -46.07
CA ALA A 39 -10.97 18.34 -46.08
C ALA A 39 -9.56 18.89 -46.39
N VAL A 40 -9.48 19.88 -47.28
CA VAL A 40 -8.23 20.56 -47.64
C VAL A 40 -7.69 21.38 -46.46
N ASP A 41 -8.57 22.02 -45.68
CA ASP A 41 -8.16 22.79 -44.51
C ASP A 41 -7.72 21.89 -43.35
N LEU A 42 -8.35 20.71 -43.20
CA LEU A 42 -7.93 19.70 -42.22
C LEU A 42 -6.52 19.19 -42.51
N GLU A 43 -6.19 18.91 -43.77
CA GLU A 43 -4.84 18.49 -44.17
C GLU A 43 -3.81 19.60 -43.90
N LYS A 44 -4.11 20.85 -44.27
CA LYS A 44 -3.25 22.01 -43.95
C LYS A 44 -3.03 22.17 -42.45
N ARG A 45 -4.09 22.01 -41.65
CA ARG A 45 -4.02 22.05 -40.18
C ARG A 45 -3.15 20.92 -39.65
N ASP A 46 -3.33 19.70 -40.13
CA ASP A 46 -2.61 18.53 -39.62
C ASP A 46 -1.11 18.62 -39.89
N VAL A 47 -0.72 19.12 -41.08
CA VAL A 47 0.67 19.43 -41.43
C VAL A 47 1.25 20.55 -40.55
N PHE A 48 0.46 21.58 -40.26
CA PHE A 48 0.87 22.66 -39.36
C PHE A 48 1.09 22.13 -37.93
N ILE A 49 0.13 21.39 -37.38
CA ILE A 49 0.19 20.84 -36.02
C ILE A 49 1.42 19.94 -35.86
N GLU A 50 1.69 19.05 -36.82
CA GLU A 50 2.85 18.16 -36.75
C GLU A 50 4.17 18.93 -36.67
N LYS A 51 4.35 19.94 -37.54
CA LYS A 51 5.54 20.80 -37.54
C LYS A 51 5.65 21.64 -36.27
N PHE A 52 4.52 22.18 -35.82
CA PHE A 52 4.48 23.06 -34.66
C PHE A 52 4.78 22.29 -33.37
N LEU A 53 4.18 21.11 -33.18
CA LEU A 53 4.47 20.23 -32.06
C LEU A 53 5.94 19.81 -32.05
N ALA A 54 6.52 19.44 -33.20
CA ALA A 54 7.94 19.11 -33.29
C ALA A 54 8.84 20.27 -32.83
N LYS A 55 8.57 21.49 -33.28
CA LYS A 55 9.30 22.70 -32.86
C LYS A 55 9.17 22.96 -31.36
N CYS A 56 8.01 22.68 -30.77
CA CYS A 56 7.70 23.00 -29.39
C CYS A 56 8.14 21.93 -28.39
N LEU A 57 8.06 20.65 -28.78
CA LEU A 57 8.11 19.50 -27.87
C LEU A 57 9.28 18.54 -28.13
N ASP A 58 9.96 18.61 -29.28
CA ASP A 58 11.08 17.67 -29.53
C ASP A 58 12.40 18.14 -28.95
N TYR A 59 12.59 19.45 -28.79
CA TYR A 59 13.84 20.04 -28.31
C TYR A 59 13.60 21.17 -27.29
N GLU A 60 14.29 21.09 -26.15
CA GLU A 60 14.27 22.12 -25.08
C GLU A 60 12.87 22.51 -24.59
N LEU A 61 12.26 21.59 -23.83
CA LEU A 61 11.00 21.83 -23.13
C LEU A 61 11.29 22.35 -21.71
N ASN A 62 11.03 23.63 -21.46
CA ASN A 62 11.10 24.20 -20.12
C ASN A 62 9.86 23.81 -19.28
N HIS A 63 9.94 24.03 -17.97
CA HIS A 63 8.86 23.64 -17.06
C HIS A 63 7.53 24.35 -17.36
N ASP A 64 7.58 25.63 -17.75
CA ASP A 64 6.40 26.40 -18.11
C ASP A 64 5.70 25.84 -19.37
N ALA A 65 6.45 25.47 -20.40
CA ALA A 65 5.91 24.80 -21.57
C ALA A 65 5.25 23.48 -21.19
N PHE A 66 5.92 22.65 -20.37
CA PHE A 66 5.36 21.39 -19.91
C PHE A 66 4.03 21.59 -19.18
N GLU A 67 3.92 22.56 -18.28
CA GLU A 67 2.68 22.85 -17.54
C GLU A 67 1.52 23.18 -18.48
N ILE A 68 1.77 24.02 -19.49
CA ILE A 68 0.76 24.44 -20.48
C ILE A 68 0.34 23.25 -21.36
N TRP A 69 1.31 22.54 -21.95
CA TRP A 69 1.02 21.41 -22.82
C TRP A 69 0.41 20.23 -22.08
N SER A 70 0.82 19.97 -20.83
CA SER A 70 0.21 18.93 -19.99
C SER A 70 -1.24 19.29 -19.62
N THR A 71 -1.55 20.57 -19.44
CA THR A 71 -2.93 21.04 -19.25
C THR A 71 -3.77 20.78 -20.50
N LEU A 72 -3.23 21.09 -21.69
CA LEU A 72 -3.91 20.81 -22.95
C LEU A 72 -4.11 19.31 -23.15
N ALA A 73 -3.09 18.49 -22.88
CA ALA A 73 -3.11 17.04 -23.00
C ALA A 73 -4.23 16.40 -22.16
N TRP A 74 -4.51 16.94 -20.98
CA TRP A 74 -5.61 16.49 -20.13
C TRP A 74 -6.97 17.00 -20.60
N TRP A 75 -7.06 18.26 -21.02
CA TRP A 75 -8.33 18.92 -21.37
C TRP A 75 -8.86 18.58 -22.78
N LEU A 76 -8.00 18.61 -23.80
CA LEU A 76 -8.41 18.52 -25.21
C LEU A 76 -9.17 17.23 -25.55
N PRO A 77 -8.74 16.02 -25.09
CA PRO A 77 -9.46 14.78 -25.41
C PRO A 77 -10.85 14.68 -24.77
N ALA A 78 -11.13 15.50 -23.73
CA ALA A 78 -12.44 15.57 -23.11
C ALA A 78 -13.42 16.42 -23.94
N VAL A 79 -12.93 17.41 -24.69
CA VAL A 79 -13.75 18.36 -25.46
C VAL A 79 -13.91 17.93 -26.92
N VAL A 80 -12.89 17.31 -27.51
CA VAL A 80 -12.90 16.87 -28.91
C VAL A 80 -12.31 15.48 -29.04
N ASP A 81 -12.92 14.65 -29.89
CA ASP A 81 -12.39 13.34 -30.22
C ASP A 81 -11.11 13.48 -31.06
N LEU A 82 -9.98 13.04 -30.50
CA LEU A 82 -8.67 13.18 -31.13
C LEU A 82 -8.52 12.40 -32.43
N ARG A 83 -9.42 11.45 -32.77
CA ARG A 83 -9.42 10.81 -34.10
C ARG A 83 -9.65 11.81 -35.23
N ARG A 84 -10.17 13.00 -34.93
CA ARG A 84 -10.34 14.12 -35.88
C ARG A 84 -9.02 14.81 -36.24
N SER A 85 -7.94 14.58 -35.49
CA SER A 85 -6.58 15.07 -35.78
C SER A 85 -5.59 13.94 -35.47
N LYS A 86 -5.32 13.11 -36.49
CA LYS A 86 -4.42 11.96 -36.34
C LYS A 86 -3.00 12.40 -36.01
N THR A 87 -2.52 13.50 -36.60
CA THR A 87 -1.16 14.00 -36.38
C THR A 87 -0.93 14.42 -34.94
N PHE A 88 -1.91 15.08 -34.31
CA PHE A 88 -1.81 15.48 -32.90
C PHE A 88 -1.57 14.27 -31.99
N PHE A 89 -2.44 13.27 -32.06
CA PHE A 89 -2.31 12.08 -31.20
C PHE A 89 -1.05 11.27 -31.53
N ASN A 90 -0.75 11.09 -32.83
CA ASN A 90 0.41 10.31 -33.25
C ASN A 90 1.74 10.95 -32.81
N HIS A 91 1.82 12.27 -32.71
CA HIS A 91 3.03 12.92 -32.20
C HIS A 91 3.36 12.51 -30.75
N PHE A 92 2.35 12.33 -29.89
CA PHE A 92 2.57 11.92 -28.51
C PHE A 92 2.76 10.41 -28.34
N ILE A 93 2.18 9.58 -29.22
CA ILE A 93 2.33 8.12 -29.14
C ILE A 93 3.64 7.62 -29.75
N ASN A 94 4.22 8.36 -30.70
CA ASN A 94 5.48 7.99 -31.31
C ASN A 94 6.58 8.03 -30.24
N ALA A 95 7.00 6.84 -29.81
CA ALA A 95 7.91 6.65 -28.69
C ALA A 95 9.39 6.91 -29.03
N ASP A 96 9.69 7.47 -30.20
CA ASP A 96 11.06 7.77 -30.61
C ASP A 96 11.73 8.65 -29.54
N ASN A 97 12.79 8.10 -28.93
CA ASN A 97 13.54 8.69 -27.82
C ASN A 97 12.75 8.92 -26.51
N MET A 98 11.57 8.31 -26.33
CA MET A 98 10.78 8.45 -25.09
C MET A 98 11.31 7.62 -23.93
N PHE A 99 12.01 6.51 -24.24
CA PHE A 99 12.50 5.54 -23.26
C PHE A 99 13.98 5.21 -23.42
N ASP A 100 14.79 6.13 -23.97
CA ASP A 100 16.20 5.90 -24.21
C ASP A 100 16.99 5.89 -22.88
N PRO A 101 17.52 4.73 -22.43
CA PRO A 101 18.26 4.63 -21.17
C PRO A 101 19.64 5.31 -21.22
N GLU A 102 20.19 5.53 -22.42
CA GLU A 102 21.51 6.13 -22.61
C GLU A 102 21.43 7.67 -22.71
N SER A 103 20.23 8.22 -22.87
CA SER A 103 20.02 9.66 -22.98
C SER A 103 20.07 10.36 -21.62
N ASP A 104 20.91 11.39 -21.53
CA ASP A 104 20.97 12.29 -20.37
C ASP A 104 19.76 13.24 -20.26
N ALA A 105 18.86 13.26 -21.25
CA ALA A 105 17.69 14.13 -21.28
C ALA A 105 16.49 13.58 -20.48
N ALA A 106 16.72 13.08 -19.26
CA ALA A 106 15.70 12.41 -18.45
C ALA A 106 14.45 13.26 -18.17
N THR A 107 14.61 14.58 -18.01
CA THR A 107 13.49 15.51 -17.75
C THR A 107 12.58 15.64 -18.98
N HIS A 108 13.17 15.61 -20.17
CA HIS A 108 12.44 15.67 -21.43
C HIS A 108 11.62 14.40 -21.65
N GLN A 109 12.25 13.24 -21.45
CA GLN A 109 11.58 11.93 -21.51
C GLN A 109 10.39 11.87 -20.53
N THR A 110 10.62 12.29 -19.28
CA THR A 110 9.59 12.35 -18.23
C THR A 110 8.39 13.22 -18.65
N SER A 111 8.66 14.38 -19.23
CA SER A 111 7.64 15.31 -19.71
C SER A 111 6.79 14.68 -20.82
N LYS A 112 7.42 14.04 -21.80
CA LYS A 112 6.71 13.32 -22.88
C LYS A 112 5.81 12.21 -22.33
N ILE A 113 6.34 11.38 -21.42
CA ILE A 113 5.58 10.29 -20.77
C ILE A 113 4.36 10.84 -20.03
N TYR A 114 4.51 11.92 -19.26
CA TYR A 114 3.38 12.50 -18.51
C TYR A 114 2.33 13.15 -19.40
N MET A 115 2.72 13.81 -20.50
CA MET A 115 1.77 14.36 -21.47
C MET A 115 0.99 13.23 -22.16
N LEU A 116 1.67 12.19 -22.67
CA LEU A 116 1.02 11.02 -23.27
C LEU A 116 0.07 10.35 -22.27
N ARG A 117 0.52 10.14 -21.03
CA ARG A 117 -0.32 9.59 -19.97
C ARG A 117 -1.58 10.44 -19.75
N SER A 118 -1.45 11.76 -19.73
CA SER A 118 -2.59 12.66 -19.51
C SER A 118 -3.63 12.57 -20.63
N ILE A 119 -3.17 12.45 -21.88
CA ILE A 119 -4.05 12.19 -23.04
C ILE A 119 -4.78 10.85 -22.86
N LEU A 120 -4.03 9.78 -22.59
CA LEU A 120 -4.58 8.44 -22.43
C LEU A 120 -5.57 8.34 -21.26
N MET A 121 -5.31 9.06 -20.15
CA MET A 121 -6.22 9.15 -19.02
C MET A 121 -7.53 9.86 -19.37
N SER A 122 -7.47 10.93 -20.17
CA SER A 122 -8.65 11.71 -20.58
C SER A 122 -9.50 10.97 -21.62
N MET A 123 -8.85 10.16 -22.48
CA MET A 123 -9.54 9.29 -23.44
C MET A 123 -10.17 8.06 -22.76
N GLU A 124 -9.46 7.46 -21.80
CA GLU A 124 -9.80 6.21 -21.10
C GLU A 124 -10.29 5.13 -22.08
N PHE A 125 -11.56 4.70 -22.00
CA PHE A 125 -12.17 3.73 -22.92
C PHE A 125 -12.06 4.09 -24.42
N ARG A 126 -11.97 5.38 -24.76
CA ARG A 126 -11.85 5.85 -26.16
C ARG A 126 -10.42 5.77 -26.69
N ALA A 127 -9.45 5.46 -25.85
CA ALA A 127 -8.05 5.37 -26.25
C ALA A 127 -7.90 4.33 -27.37
N PRO A 128 -7.12 4.64 -28.43
CA PRO A 128 -6.84 3.67 -29.48
C PRO A 128 -6.00 2.52 -28.91
N ASP A 129 -5.85 1.46 -29.71
CA ASP A 129 -4.97 0.35 -29.34
C ASP A 129 -3.52 0.84 -29.18
N VAL A 130 -3.07 0.78 -27.93
CA VAL A 130 -1.72 1.18 -27.50
C VAL A 130 -0.91 -0.02 -27.03
N SER A 131 -1.28 -1.23 -27.46
CA SER A 131 -0.60 -2.47 -27.05
C SER A 131 0.90 -2.45 -27.35
N ARG A 132 1.31 -1.79 -28.44
CA ARG A 132 2.73 -1.59 -28.80
C ARG A 132 3.55 -0.94 -27.68
N LEU A 133 2.95 -0.04 -26.89
CA LEU A 133 3.67 0.65 -25.82
C LEU A 133 4.13 -0.32 -24.73
N PHE A 134 3.42 -1.43 -24.48
CA PHE A 134 3.84 -2.41 -23.48
C PHE A 134 5.20 -3.04 -23.82
N ASP A 135 5.48 -3.25 -25.11
CA ASP A 135 6.76 -3.81 -25.56
C ASP A 135 7.90 -2.77 -25.50
N GLU A 136 7.56 -1.48 -25.54
CA GLU A 136 8.52 -0.36 -25.53
C GLU A 136 8.79 0.20 -24.12
N LEU A 137 8.00 -0.17 -23.10
CA LEU A 137 8.22 0.30 -21.73
C LEU A 137 9.58 -0.16 -21.17
N VAL A 138 10.32 0.80 -20.62
CA VAL A 138 11.64 0.56 -20.00
C VAL A 138 11.54 0.59 -18.47
N PHE A 139 11.87 -0.54 -17.84
CA PHE A 139 11.82 -0.68 -16.38
C PHE A 139 13.19 -0.45 -15.71
N ASP A 140 14.27 -0.52 -16.47
CA ASP A 140 15.67 -0.46 -16.06
C ASP A 140 16.31 0.92 -16.27
N HIS A 141 15.50 1.98 -16.39
CA HIS A 141 16.01 3.32 -16.59
C HIS A 141 16.79 3.83 -15.36
N PRO A 142 17.98 4.46 -15.50
CA PRO A 142 18.81 4.91 -14.36
C PRO A 142 18.21 6.07 -13.57
N TYR A 143 17.49 6.97 -14.23
CA TYR A 143 16.90 8.16 -13.61
C TYR A 143 15.54 7.87 -12.94
N ASP A 144 15.41 8.29 -11.67
CA ASP A 144 14.22 8.02 -10.84
C ASP A 144 12.94 8.64 -11.38
N GLN A 145 13.00 9.88 -11.88
CA GLN A 145 11.86 10.59 -12.45
C GLN A 145 11.24 9.86 -13.64
N VAL A 146 12.06 9.21 -14.47
CA VAL A 146 11.60 8.41 -15.62
C VAL A 146 10.98 7.12 -15.12
N ARG A 147 11.61 6.39 -14.18
CA ARG A 147 11.01 5.18 -13.59
C ARG A 147 9.64 5.44 -12.97
N GLN A 148 9.49 6.55 -12.25
CA GLN A 148 8.20 6.94 -11.70
C GLN A 148 7.17 7.27 -12.79
N ALA A 149 7.59 7.95 -13.86
CA ALA A 149 6.71 8.29 -14.97
C ALA A 149 6.27 7.04 -15.75
N VAL A 150 7.19 6.10 -16.03
CA VAL A 150 6.90 4.80 -16.66
C VAL A 150 5.89 4.02 -15.83
N ALA A 151 6.10 3.92 -14.52
CA ALA A 151 5.18 3.23 -13.62
C ALA A 151 3.75 3.83 -13.64
N LYS A 152 3.67 5.16 -13.67
CA LYS A 152 2.40 5.89 -13.78
C LYS A 152 1.74 5.72 -15.14
N LEU A 153 2.52 5.66 -16.23
CA LEU A 153 2.01 5.38 -17.57
C LEU A 153 1.46 3.94 -17.64
N LEU A 154 2.22 2.95 -17.18
CA LEU A 154 1.79 1.55 -17.12
C LEU A 154 0.47 1.40 -16.35
N THR A 155 0.32 2.11 -15.23
CA THR A 155 -0.94 2.14 -14.46
C THR A 155 -2.12 2.58 -15.34
N THR A 156 -1.95 3.64 -16.13
CA THR A 156 -2.98 4.14 -17.06
C THR A 156 -3.23 3.16 -18.20
N LEU A 157 -2.19 2.55 -18.77
CA LEU A 157 -2.34 1.56 -19.85
C LEU A 157 -3.15 0.34 -19.39
N VAL A 158 -2.84 -0.20 -18.22
CA VAL A 158 -3.58 -1.30 -17.60
C VAL A 158 -5.04 -0.89 -17.35
N GLN A 159 -5.27 0.32 -16.82
CA GLN A 159 -6.61 0.84 -16.58
C GLN A 159 -7.44 0.91 -17.86
N ASN A 160 -6.87 1.43 -18.95
CA ASN A 160 -7.56 1.62 -20.23
C ASN A 160 -7.95 0.30 -20.91
N GLN A 161 -7.24 -0.80 -20.64
CA GLN A 161 -7.59 -2.12 -21.18
C GLN A 161 -8.47 -2.95 -20.24
N SER A 162 -8.80 -2.43 -19.05
CA SER A 162 -9.49 -3.18 -17.99
C SER A 162 -11.02 -3.02 -17.97
N ASN A 163 -11.58 -2.27 -18.92
CA ASN A 163 -13.02 -2.13 -19.04
C ASN A 163 -13.66 -3.46 -19.48
N PRO A 164 -14.75 -3.92 -18.83
CA PRO A 164 -15.36 -5.20 -19.18
C PRO A 164 -16.14 -5.16 -20.50
N SER A 165 -16.65 -3.99 -20.93
CA SER A 165 -17.42 -3.72 -22.16
C SER A 165 -18.10 -4.96 -22.76
N ILE A 166 -19.11 -5.47 -22.05
CA ILE A 166 -19.86 -6.67 -22.44
C ILE A 166 -20.84 -6.32 -23.58
N SER A 167 -21.10 -7.30 -24.45
CA SER A 167 -21.86 -7.12 -25.69
C SER A 167 -23.29 -6.59 -25.49
N ASP A 168 -23.99 -7.04 -24.46
CA ASP A 168 -25.36 -6.62 -24.19
C ASP A 168 -25.70 -6.71 -22.67
N PRO A 169 -26.72 -5.95 -22.21
CA PRO A 169 -27.08 -5.93 -20.80
C PRO A 169 -27.59 -7.26 -20.24
N LYS A 170 -28.16 -8.15 -21.06
CA LYS A 170 -28.66 -9.45 -20.57
C LYS A 170 -27.49 -10.39 -20.29
N THR A 171 -26.53 -10.47 -21.21
CA THR A 171 -25.29 -11.23 -21.01
C THR A 171 -24.52 -10.71 -19.80
N LEU A 172 -24.44 -9.39 -19.60
CA LEU A 172 -23.86 -8.81 -18.39
C LEU A 172 -24.61 -9.29 -17.14
N LEU A 173 -25.93 -9.15 -17.10
CA LEU A 173 -26.73 -9.53 -15.94
C LEU A 173 -26.61 -11.03 -15.62
N GLU A 174 -26.62 -11.89 -16.64
CA GLU A 174 -26.42 -13.33 -16.48
C GLU A 174 -25.03 -13.65 -15.92
N ALA A 175 -23.99 -12.94 -16.36
CA ALA A 175 -22.64 -13.14 -15.85
C ALA A 175 -22.48 -12.62 -14.41
N GLU A 176 -23.14 -11.53 -14.04
CA GLU A 176 -23.20 -10.99 -12.67
C GLU A 176 -23.95 -11.95 -11.72
N LEU A 177 -25.07 -12.53 -12.18
CA LEU A 177 -25.90 -13.47 -11.40
C LEU A 177 -25.19 -14.80 -11.10
N ASN A 178 -24.34 -15.25 -12.03
CA ASN A 178 -23.62 -16.53 -11.92
C ASN A 178 -22.27 -16.42 -11.21
N ASP A 179 -21.93 -15.26 -10.63
CA ASP A 179 -20.68 -15.08 -9.88
C ASP A 179 -20.69 -15.87 -8.56
N SER A 180 -19.57 -16.51 -8.25
CA SER A 180 -19.43 -17.41 -7.08
C SER A 180 -19.61 -16.70 -5.74
N ASP A 181 -19.35 -15.40 -5.68
CA ASP A 181 -19.34 -14.65 -4.43
C ASP A 181 -20.73 -14.08 -4.10
N GLY A 182 -21.67 -14.14 -5.05
CA GLY A 182 -23.00 -13.53 -4.93
C GLY A 182 -22.98 -12.00 -4.92
N LEU A 183 -21.81 -11.39 -5.18
CA LEU A 183 -21.60 -9.94 -5.25
C LEU A 183 -21.49 -9.41 -6.68
N GLY A 184 -21.40 -10.31 -7.66
CA GLY A 184 -21.23 -9.97 -9.07
C GLY A 184 -19.77 -9.90 -9.52
N LEU A 185 -19.57 -9.62 -10.80
CA LEU A 185 -18.28 -9.62 -11.48
C LEU A 185 -17.37 -8.47 -11.01
N PRO A 186 -16.04 -8.62 -11.13
CA PRO A 186 -15.10 -7.52 -10.95
C PRO A 186 -15.40 -6.37 -11.91
N LEU A 187 -15.64 -5.18 -11.37
CA LEU A 187 -15.98 -3.99 -12.17
C LEU A 187 -14.94 -3.69 -13.26
N LYS A 188 -13.66 -3.94 -12.95
CA LYS A 188 -12.55 -3.88 -13.90
C LYS A 188 -11.78 -5.18 -13.83
N ARG A 189 -11.47 -5.76 -14.98
CA ARG A 189 -10.72 -7.02 -15.12
C ARG A 189 -9.60 -6.84 -16.11
N VAL A 190 -8.41 -7.28 -15.74
CA VAL A 190 -7.24 -7.26 -16.62
C VAL A 190 -7.41 -8.34 -17.70
N PRO A 191 -7.18 -8.03 -18.99
CA PRO A 191 -7.14 -9.03 -20.04
C PRO A 191 -5.93 -9.96 -19.88
N GLU A 192 -6.02 -11.19 -20.37
CA GLU A 192 -5.01 -12.23 -20.19
C GLU A 192 -3.61 -11.84 -20.69
N SER A 193 -3.54 -11.09 -21.79
CA SER A 193 -2.28 -10.57 -22.34
C SER A 193 -1.55 -9.65 -21.34
N VAL A 194 -2.28 -8.73 -20.71
CA VAL A 194 -1.73 -7.79 -19.72
C VAL A 194 -1.44 -8.50 -18.40
N ASP A 195 -2.28 -9.45 -17.99
CA ASP A 195 -2.02 -10.28 -16.81
C ASP A 195 -0.68 -11.04 -16.94
N THR A 196 -0.46 -11.67 -18.10
CA THR A 196 0.80 -12.35 -18.43
C THR A 196 1.97 -11.38 -18.41
N TYR A 197 1.79 -10.18 -18.96
CA TYR A 197 2.82 -9.14 -18.94
C TYR A 197 3.21 -8.73 -17.52
N ILE A 198 2.24 -8.45 -16.64
CA ILE A 198 2.49 -8.05 -15.26
C ILE A 198 3.24 -9.16 -14.52
N LYS A 199 2.76 -10.41 -14.61
CA LYS A 199 3.41 -11.58 -13.98
C LYS A 199 4.86 -11.74 -14.43
N LYS A 200 5.11 -11.61 -15.73
CA LYS A 200 6.46 -11.68 -16.32
C LYS A 200 7.41 -10.66 -15.70
N GLN A 201 6.98 -9.43 -15.42
CA GLN A 201 7.85 -8.42 -14.81
C GLN A 201 8.27 -8.81 -13.38
N PHE A 202 7.36 -9.36 -12.58
CA PHE A 202 7.71 -9.89 -11.26
C PHE A 202 8.65 -11.09 -11.33
N GLU A 203 8.40 -12.03 -12.26
CA GLU A 203 9.26 -13.20 -12.45
C GLU A 203 10.68 -12.83 -12.89
N ILE A 204 10.84 -11.81 -13.73
CA ILE A 204 12.16 -11.28 -14.13
C ILE A 204 12.91 -10.78 -12.88
N ILE A 205 12.26 -9.99 -12.02
CA ILE A 205 12.88 -9.49 -10.78
C ILE A 205 13.31 -10.66 -9.89
N ILE A 206 12.45 -11.67 -9.70
CA ILE A 206 12.76 -12.84 -8.87
C ILE A 206 14.00 -13.57 -9.40
N ARG A 207 14.11 -13.79 -10.72
CA ARG A 207 15.28 -14.44 -11.34
C ARG A 207 16.57 -13.63 -11.17
N MET A 208 16.45 -12.30 -11.13
CA MET A 208 17.59 -11.41 -10.95
C MET A 208 18.00 -11.23 -9.47
N ALA A 209 17.26 -11.78 -8.51
CA ALA A 209 17.55 -11.58 -7.09
C ALA A 209 18.94 -12.11 -6.68
N GLU A 210 19.48 -13.10 -7.38
CA GLU A 210 20.83 -13.63 -7.13
C GLU A 210 21.94 -12.65 -7.49
N SER A 211 21.71 -11.73 -8.44
CA SER A 211 22.75 -10.80 -8.91
C SER A 211 23.15 -9.74 -7.90
N VAL A 212 22.31 -9.51 -6.88
CA VAL A 212 22.52 -8.48 -5.86
C VAL A 212 23.02 -9.03 -4.52
N ILE A 213 23.27 -10.34 -4.44
CA ILE A 213 23.77 -10.97 -3.21
C ILE A 213 25.19 -10.48 -2.92
N GLY A 214 25.38 -9.91 -1.73
CA GLY A 214 26.70 -9.46 -1.25
C GLY A 214 27.14 -8.07 -1.71
N LEU A 215 26.31 -7.36 -2.49
CA LEU A 215 26.59 -5.98 -2.91
C LEU A 215 26.39 -4.98 -1.76
N SER A 216 27.18 -3.90 -1.78
CA SER A 216 26.95 -2.76 -0.89
C SER A 216 25.68 -1.98 -1.28
N PRO A 217 25.05 -1.21 -0.36
CA PRO A 217 23.89 -0.39 -0.69
C PRO A 217 24.13 0.59 -1.85
N GLN A 218 25.35 1.13 -2.00
CA GLN A 218 25.72 2.05 -3.08
C GLN A 218 25.86 1.36 -4.44
N GLU A 219 26.31 0.11 -4.46
CA GLU A 219 26.38 -0.68 -5.70
C GLU A 219 24.98 -1.17 -6.09
N PHE A 220 24.18 -1.58 -5.10
CA PHE A 220 22.81 -2.07 -5.29
C PHE A 220 21.95 -1.09 -6.08
N ILE A 221 21.96 0.20 -5.71
CA ILE A 221 21.15 1.24 -6.37
C ILE A 221 21.53 1.49 -7.84
N LYS A 222 22.68 0.99 -8.30
CA LYS A 222 23.15 1.12 -9.68
C LYS A 222 22.89 -0.12 -10.52
N THR A 223 22.22 -1.13 -9.98
CA THR A 223 21.93 -2.39 -10.67
C THR A 223 20.60 -2.32 -11.41
N ASP A 224 20.51 -3.07 -12.52
CA ASP A 224 19.26 -3.26 -13.26
C ASP A 224 18.16 -3.88 -12.38
N TYR A 225 18.55 -4.75 -11.43
CA TYR A 225 17.64 -5.31 -10.44
C TYR A 225 16.94 -4.20 -9.65
N PHE A 226 17.70 -3.22 -9.14
CA PHE A 226 17.14 -2.11 -8.39
C PHE A 226 16.26 -1.22 -9.28
N TYR A 227 16.71 -0.89 -10.49
CA TYR A 227 15.92 -0.06 -11.40
C TYR A 227 14.54 -0.68 -11.68
N ARG A 228 14.49 -1.98 -12.01
CA ARG A 228 13.22 -2.71 -12.23
C ARG A 228 12.37 -2.77 -10.97
N THR A 229 12.99 -3.07 -9.83
CA THR A 229 12.33 -3.09 -8.52
C THR A 229 11.72 -1.73 -8.17
N SER A 230 12.44 -0.64 -8.40
CA SER A 230 11.98 0.73 -8.16
C SER A 230 10.78 1.08 -9.04
N THR A 231 10.84 0.74 -10.33
CA THR A 231 9.72 0.96 -11.26
C THR A 231 8.46 0.19 -10.84
N ILE A 232 8.59 -1.10 -10.51
CA ILE A 232 7.46 -1.93 -10.03
C ILE A 232 6.92 -1.42 -8.68
N PHE A 233 7.79 -0.97 -7.77
CA PHE A 233 7.36 -0.36 -6.52
C PHE A 233 6.49 0.88 -6.76
N TYR A 234 6.91 1.80 -7.64
CA TYR A 234 6.11 2.96 -8.01
C TYR A 234 4.79 2.56 -8.68
N TRP A 235 4.78 1.49 -9.48
CA TRP A 235 3.57 0.99 -10.11
C TRP A 235 2.58 0.46 -9.07
N ILE A 236 3.01 -0.37 -8.13
CA ILE A 236 2.17 -0.85 -7.02
C ILE A 236 1.61 0.34 -6.22
N LYS A 237 2.45 1.33 -5.92
CA LYS A 237 2.04 2.53 -5.19
C LYS A 237 0.94 3.31 -5.89
N GLU A 238 0.98 3.40 -7.21
CA GLU A 238 -0.05 4.09 -8.01
C GLU A 238 -1.30 3.22 -8.20
N MET A 239 -1.16 1.92 -8.40
CA MET A 239 -2.28 0.96 -8.48
C MET A 239 -3.08 0.89 -7.17
N ALA A 240 -2.41 1.01 -6.03
CA ALA A 240 -3.04 1.06 -4.71
C ALA A 240 -3.85 2.36 -4.46
N ARG A 241 -3.82 3.33 -5.39
CA ARG A 241 -4.55 4.59 -5.30
C ARG A 241 -5.73 4.62 -6.27
N GLY A 242 -6.79 5.31 -5.86
CA GLY A 242 -7.93 5.60 -6.74
C GLY A 242 -8.69 4.34 -7.20
N PRO A 243 -9.16 4.29 -8.46
CA PRO A 243 -10.07 3.25 -8.95
C PRO A 243 -9.38 1.92 -9.29
N ASN A 244 -8.05 1.88 -9.33
CA ASN A 244 -7.29 0.73 -9.82
C ASN A 244 -7.04 -0.34 -8.74
N LYS A 245 -7.51 -0.12 -7.50
CA LYS A 245 -7.32 -1.06 -6.39
C LYS A 245 -7.85 -2.46 -6.71
N VAL A 246 -9.04 -2.55 -7.31
CA VAL A 246 -9.68 -3.83 -7.67
C VAL A 246 -8.83 -4.64 -8.66
N ILE A 247 -8.06 -3.96 -9.51
CA ILE A 247 -7.15 -4.59 -10.48
C ILE A 247 -5.93 -5.19 -9.77
N LEU A 248 -5.47 -4.58 -8.67
CA LEU A 248 -4.27 -5.01 -7.96
C LEU A 248 -4.52 -6.23 -7.05
N VAL A 249 -5.74 -6.42 -6.55
CA VAL A 249 -6.10 -7.48 -5.57
C VAL A 249 -5.64 -8.89 -5.99
N PRO A 250 -5.86 -9.35 -7.25
CA PRO A 250 -5.48 -10.70 -7.67
C PRO A 250 -3.97 -10.97 -7.54
N TYR A 251 -3.14 -9.93 -7.59
CA TYR A 251 -1.68 -10.04 -7.53
C TYR A 251 -1.12 -9.97 -6.11
N LEU A 252 -1.95 -9.73 -5.09
CA LEU A 252 -1.49 -9.50 -3.72
C LEU A 252 -0.71 -10.69 -3.16
N VAL A 253 -1.32 -11.87 -3.16
CA VAL A 253 -0.79 -13.06 -2.50
C VAL A 253 0.48 -13.59 -3.18
N ASP A 254 0.45 -13.70 -4.52
CA ASP A 254 1.52 -14.38 -5.26
C ASP A 254 2.71 -13.48 -5.59
N TYR A 255 2.48 -12.17 -5.75
CA TYR A 255 3.47 -11.28 -6.33
C TYR A 255 3.75 -10.07 -5.44
N VAL A 256 2.74 -9.26 -5.13
CA VAL A 256 2.93 -7.94 -4.49
C VAL A 256 3.40 -8.06 -3.04
N LEU A 257 2.74 -8.87 -2.21
CA LEU A 257 3.13 -9.03 -0.81
C LEU A 257 4.52 -9.71 -0.68
N PRO A 258 4.82 -10.82 -1.40
CA PRO A 258 6.17 -11.40 -1.42
C PRO A 258 7.26 -10.43 -1.91
N PHE A 259 6.95 -9.61 -2.93
CA PHE A 259 7.87 -8.61 -3.45
C PHE A 259 8.20 -7.53 -2.40
N LEU A 260 7.16 -6.92 -1.81
CA LEU A 260 7.32 -5.85 -0.84
C LEU A 260 8.02 -6.32 0.45
N ILE A 261 7.70 -7.53 0.94
CA ILE A 261 8.37 -8.08 2.13
C ILE A 261 9.84 -8.42 1.85
N GLY A 262 10.18 -8.80 0.61
CA GLY A 262 11.55 -8.98 0.16
C GLY A 262 12.34 -7.67 0.16
N LEU A 263 11.73 -6.59 -0.32
CA LEU A 263 12.36 -5.27 -0.38
C LEU A 263 12.72 -4.71 1.00
N VAL A 264 11.95 -5.03 2.04
CA VAL A 264 12.21 -4.64 3.44
C VAL A 264 13.52 -5.19 3.99
N LYS A 265 14.07 -6.28 3.41
CA LYS A 265 15.39 -6.80 3.77
C LYS A 265 16.51 -5.78 3.51
N HIS A 266 16.33 -4.91 2.52
CA HIS A 266 17.31 -3.90 2.10
C HIS A 266 16.93 -2.51 2.62
N LYS A 267 16.80 -2.37 3.95
CA LYS A 267 16.35 -1.12 4.61
C LYS A 267 17.17 0.10 4.20
N ASP A 268 18.49 -0.01 4.15
CA ASP A 268 19.36 1.13 3.85
C ASP A 268 19.25 1.55 2.38
N VAL A 269 19.08 0.60 1.46
CA VAL A 269 18.80 0.87 0.04
C VAL A 269 17.48 1.61 -0.10
N CYS A 270 16.44 1.17 0.61
CA CYS A 270 15.13 1.84 0.60
C CYS A 270 15.24 3.28 1.12
N ALA A 271 16.01 3.50 2.18
CA ALA A 271 16.23 4.83 2.73
C ALA A 271 16.99 5.76 1.76
N LEU A 272 18.05 5.25 1.09
CA LEU A 272 18.79 6.00 0.08
C LEU A 272 17.92 6.41 -1.11
N ALA A 273 17.02 5.52 -1.54
CA ALA A 273 16.12 5.73 -2.66
C ALA A 273 14.80 6.42 -2.29
N GLY A 274 14.54 6.73 -1.01
CA GLY A 274 13.27 7.31 -0.56
C GLY A 274 12.05 6.39 -0.73
N LEU A 275 12.25 5.07 -0.77
CA LEU A 275 11.18 4.07 -0.89
C LEU A 275 10.70 3.65 0.50
N ASP A 276 9.38 3.63 0.71
CA ASP A 276 8.75 3.20 1.97
C ASP A 276 7.87 1.95 1.76
N PRO A 277 8.48 0.75 1.68
CA PRO A 277 7.73 -0.49 1.51
C PRO A 277 6.90 -0.88 2.74
N ILE A 278 7.31 -0.44 3.93
CA ILE A 278 6.60 -0.73 5.19
C ILE A 278 5.22 -0.09 5.15
N ARG A 279 5.15 1.21 4.82
CA ARG A 279 3.88 1.93 4.74
C ARG A 279 3.00 1.41 3.63
N LEU A 280 3.57 1.11 2.45
CA LEU A 280 2.79 0.59 1.33
C LEU A 280 2.21 -0.79 1.67
N TYR A 281 3.03 -1.72 2.16
CA TYR A 281 2.59 -3.06 2.53
C TYR A 281 1.47 -3.01 3.57
N ALA A 282 1.65 -2.29 4.68
CA ALA A 282 0.61 -2.16 5.70
C ALA A 282 -0.66 -1.48 5.15
N GLY A 283 -0.51 -0.46 4.30
CA GLY A 283 -1.63 0.24 3.67
C GLY A 283 -2.47 -0.63 2.73
N LEU A 284 -1.91 -1.70 2.17
CA LEU A 284 -2.66 -2.68 1.37
C LEU A 284 -3.66 -3.50 2.20
N GLY A 285 -3.63 -3.40 3.54
CA GLY A 285 -4.70 -3.93 4.39
C GLY A 285 -6.05 -3.23 4.18
N TYR A 286 -6.07 -2.01 3.65
CA TYR A 286 -7.28 -1.23 3.34
C TYR A 286 -7.60 -1.21 1.83
N MET A 287 -7.87 -2.39 1.29
CA MET A 287 -8.16 -2.63 -0.12
C MET A 287 -9.60 -3.14 -0.28
N PRO A 288 -10.26 -2.94 -1.44
CA PRO A 288 -11.58 -3.50 -1.71
C PRO A 288 -11.45 -5.00 -2.00
N ILE A 289 -11.26 -5.81 -0.95
CA ILE A 289 -11.07 -7.25 -1.06
C ILE A 289 -12.42 -7.95 -1.18
N ARG A 290 -12.50 -8.90 -2.12
CA ARG A 290 -13.68 -9.74 -2.31
C ARG A 290 -13.58 -11.02 -1.52
N LYS A 291 -14.74 -11.63 -1.25
CA LYS A 291 -14.87 -12.83 -0.42
C LYS A 291 -13.95 -13.97 -0.87
N ASN A 292 -13.86 -14.24 -2.18
CA ASN A 292 -12.97 -15.26 -2.74
C ASN A 292 -11.47 -15.02 -2.47
N HIS A 293 -11.05 -13.78 -2.27
CA HIS A 293 -9.66 -13.42 -2.04
C HIS A 293 -9.30 -13.36 -0.54
N VAL A 294 -10.27 -13.19 0.36
CA VAL A 294 -10.05 -13.10 1.81
C VAL A 294 -9.32 -14.34 2.32
N ALA A 295 -9.89 -15.54 2.08
CA ALA A 295 -9.34 -16.80 2.59
C ALA A 295 -7.87 -16.98 2.20
N ARG A 296 -7.54 -16.70 0.94
CA ARG A 296 -6.19 -16.85 0.40
C ARG A 296 -5.20 -15.83 0.99
N ILE A 297 -5.65 -14.60 1.25
CA ILE A 297 -4.84 -13.58 1.93
C ILE A 297 -4.57 -14.00 3.37
N VAL A 298 -5.60 -14.48 4.08
CA VAL A 298 -5.46 -14.98 5.46
C VAL A 298 -4.47 -16.14 5.52
N GLU A 299 -4.58 -17.12 4.62
CA GLU A 299 -3.66 -18.25 4.51
C GLU A 299 -2.21 -17.80 4.29
N TYR A 300 -1.99 -16.87 3.35
CA TYR A 300 -0.65 -16.36 3.06
C TYR A 300 -0.04 -15.62 4.26
N VAL A 301 -0.78 -14.69 4.85
CA VAL A 301 -0.25 -13.83 5.92
C VAL A 301 -0.07 -14.60 7.22
N CYS A 302 -0.92 -15.61 7.49
CA CYS A 302 -0.80 -16.48 8.66
C CYS A 302 0.12 -17.68 8.43
N SER A 303 0.74 -17.82 7.25
CA SER A 303 1.64 -18.94 6.96
C SER A 303 2.91 -18.88 7.82
N SER A 304 3.35 -20.05 8.28
CA SER A 304 4.57 -20.22 9.09
C SER A 304 5.76 -20.73 8.25
N ASP A 305 5.58 -20.84 6.94
CA ASP A 305 6.46 -21.62 6.06
C ASP A 305 7.80 -20.93 5.79
N VAL A 306 7.90 -19.63 6.06
CA VAL A 306 9.11 -18.84 5.82
C VAL A 306 9.63 -18.26 7.12
N VAL A 307 10.90 -18.54 7.43
CA VAL A 307 11.61 -17.89 8.53
C VAL A 307 11.84 -16.42 8.14
N LEU A 308 11.06 -15.53 8.74
CA LEU A 308 11.13 -14.10 8.50
C LEU A 308 11.98 -13.39 9.56
N SER A 309 12.58 -12.27 9.17
CA SER A 309 13.25 -11.38 10.11
C SER A 309 12.23 -10.66 11.02
N SER A 310 12.69 -10.19 12.18
CA SER A 310 11.89 -9.37 13.11
C SER A 310 11.06 -8.28 12.42
N ASN A 311 11.68 -7.52 11.50
CA ASN A 311 11.00 -6.41 10.83
C ASN A 311 9.91 -6.89 9.87
N GLN A 312 10.14 -8.01 9.18
CA GLN A 312 9.17 -8.60 8.27
C GLN A 312 7.98 -9.19 9.03
N THR A 313 8.22 -9.88 10.14
CA THR A 313 7.13 -10.41 10.99
C THR A 313 6.30 -9.28 11.60
N LYS A 314 6.94 -8.21 12.10
CA LYS A 314 6.21 -7.01 12.56
C LYS A 314 5.38 -6.36 11.46
N LEU A 315 5.86 -6.41 10.22
CA LEU A 315 5.15 -5.85 9.07
C LEU A 315 3.93 -6.69 8.68
N GLN A 316 4.04 -8.02 8.66
CA GLN A 316 2.90 -8.91 8.49
C GLN A 316 1.85 -8.69 9.59
N LEU A 317 2.28 -8.61 10.85
CA LEU A 317 1.42 -8.28 11.97
C LEU A 317 0.73 -6.91 11.78
N ALA A 318 1.44 -5.88 11.29
CA ALA A 318 0.85 -4.59 10.98
C ALA A 318 -0.19 -4.66 9.84
N PHE A 319 0.05 -5.49 8.81
CA PHE A 319 -0.93 -5.75 7.76
C PHE A 319 -2.18 -6.41 8.33
N ILE A 320 -2.04 -7.45 9.16
CA ILE A 320 -3.17 -8.14 9.82
C ILE A 320 -4.02 -7.13 10.59
N GLN A 321 -3.39 -6.23 11.35
CA GLN A 321 -4.09 -5.21 12.13
C GLN A 321 -5.02 -4.35 11.27
N HIS A 322 -4.51 -3.89 10.12
CA HIS A 322 -5.27 -3.06 9.19
C HIS A 322 -6.32 -3.86 8.43
N PHE A 323 -5.97 -5.06 7.98
CA PHE A 323 -6.87 -5.99 7.30
C PHE A 323 -8.07 -6.37 8.18
N LEU A 324 -7.81 -6.70 9.45
CA LEU A 324 -8.87 -7.00 10.41
C LEU A 324 -9.81 -5.80 10.59
N SER A 325 -9.27 -4.59 10.73
CA SER A 325 -10.09 -3.38 10.87
C SER A 325 -11.02 -3.15 9.66
N ALA A 326 -10.50 -3.39 8.45
CA ALA A 326 -11.26 -3.22 7.21
C ALA A 326 -12.30 -4.33 7.00
N GLU A 327 -11.93 -5.58 7.26
CA GLU A 327 -12.70 -6.77 6.88
C GLU A 327 -13.42 -7.43 8.07
N LEU A 328 -13.43 -6.83 9.26
CA LEU A 328 -13.89 -7.42 10.53
C LEU A 328 -15.24 -8.15 10.43
N LEU A 329 -16.21 -7.53 9.76
CA LEU A 329 -17.57 -8.06 9.63
C LEU A 329 -17.74 -9.00 8.42
N GLN A 330 -16.80 -8.97 7.49
CA GLN A 330 -16.76 -9.83 6.31
C GLN A 330 -16.08 -11.18 6.60
N LEU A 331 -15.12 -11.19 7.54
CA LEU A 331 -14.38 -12.39 7.94
C LEU A 331 -15.31 -13.44 8.56
N THR A 332 -15.14 -14.67 8.10
CA THR A 332 -15.74 -15.86 8.73
C THR A 332 -15.08 -16.17 10.07
N GLU A 333 -15.77 -16.93 10.93
CA GLU A 333 -15.20 -17.35 12.22
C GLU A 333 -13.95 -18.22 12.05
N GLU A 334 -13.85 -19.01 10.98
CA GLU A 334 -12.64 -19.78 10.67
C GLU A 334 -11.45 -18.87 10.38
N GLU A 335 -11.65 -17.83 9.56
CA GLU A 335 -10.60 -16.85 9.22
C GLU A 335 -10.18 -16.03 10.44
N LYS A 336 -11.14 -15.60 11.28
CA LYS A 336 -10.84 -14.91 12.54
C LYS A 336 -10.01 -15.80 13.47
N ASN A 337 -10.35 -17.08 13.58
CA ASN A 337 -9.61 -18.03 14.40
C ASN A 337 -8.18 -18.25 13.88
N LYS A 338 -7.98 -18.41 12.56
CA LYS A 338 -6.64 -18.50 11.96
C LYS A 338 -5.78 -17.27 12.27
N ILE A 339 -6.36 -16.07 12.13
CA ILE A 339 -5.68 -14.81 12.47
C ILE A 339 -5.33 -14.77 13.97
N LEU A 340 -6.28 -15.10 14.84
CA LEU A 340 -6.06 -15.13 16.28
C LEU A 340 -4.92 -16.08 16.64
N GLU A 341 -4.95 -17.31 16.14
CA GLU A 341 -3.93 -18.33 16.42
C GLU A 341 -2.54 -17.86 15.98
N PHE A 342 -2.43 -17.22 14.82
CA PHE A 342 -1.18 -16.64 14.34
C PHE A 342 -0.69 -15.49 15.22
N VAL A 343 -1.56 -14.59 15.65
CA VAL A 343 -1.19 -13.48 16.56
C VAL A 343 -0.76 -14.04 17.92
N VAL A 344 -1.49 -15.02 18.46
CA VAL A 344 -1.18 -15.65 19.75
C VAL A 344 0.13 -16.45 19.67
N SER A 345 0.41 -17.15 18.58
CA SER A 345 1.69 -17.87 18.42
C SER A 345 2.87 -16.90 18.44
N ASN A 346 2.72 -15.71 17.86
CA ASN A 346 3.75 -14.66 17.86
C ASN A 346 3.99 -14.01 19.23
N LEU A 347 3.09 -14.15 20.22
CA LEU A 347 3.37 -13.80 21.62
C LEU A 347 4.49 -14.65 22.22
N TYR A 348 4.71 -15.84 21.67
CA TYR A 348 5.72 -16.80 22.10
C TYR A 348 6.92 -16.85 21.14
N ASN A 349 7.10 -15.83 20.29
CA ASN A 349 8.24 -15.76 19.39
C ASN A 349 9.56 -15.86 20.18
N GLU A 350 10.37 -16.86 19.84
CA GLU A 350 11.56 -17.22 20.60
C GLU A 350 12.70 -16.21 20.45
N GLN A 351 12.78 -15.55 19.30
CA GLN A 351 13.94 -14.74 18.92
C GLN A 351 13.74 -13.26 19.26
N PHE A 352 12.56 -12.71 19.03
CA PHE A 352 12.35 -11.26 18.99
C PHE A 352 11.32 -10.78 20.01
N VAL A 353 11.74 -9.90 20.93
CA VAL A 353 10.87 -9.32 21.97
C VAL A 353 9.86 -8.34 21.35
N GLU A 354 10.33 -7.56 20.38
CA GLU A 354 9.55 -6.55 19.65
C GLU A 354 8.40 -7.15 18.84
N VAL A 355 8.55 -8.39 18.34
CA VAL A 355 7.47 -9.13 17.67
C VAL A 355 6.40 -9.49 18.69
N ARG A 356 6.80 -10.01 19.87
CA ARG A 356 5.86 -10.37 20.95
C ARG A 356 5.05 -9.16 21.42
N VAL A 357 5.71 -8.02 21.63
CA VAL A 357 5.04 -6.76 22.02
C VAL A 357 4.08 -6.29 20.93
N ARG A 358 4.47 -6.37 19.65
CA ARG A 358 3.57 -5.99 18.54
C ARG A 358 2.36 -6.93 18.43
N ALA A 359 2.56 -8.23 18.61
CA ALA A 359 1.48 -9.21 18.62
C ALA A 359 0.49 -8.94 19.76
N ALA A 360 0.97 -8.58 20.96
CA ALA A 360 0.12 -8.21 22.10
C ALA A 360 -0.75 -6.98 21.79
N ALA A 361 -0.19 -5.95 21.16
CA ALA A 361 -0.97 -4.78 20.75
C ALA A 361 -2.11 -5.16 19.78
N ILE A 362 -1.85 -6.06 18.82
CA ILE A 362 -2.86 -6.50 17.84
C ILE A 362 -3.90 -7.43 18.48
N LEU A 363 -3.49 -8.27 19.43
CA LEU A 363 -4.42 -9.10 20.19
C LEU A 363 -5.43 -8.23 20.94
N SER A 364 -5.01 -7.09 21.49
CA SER A 364 -5.92 -6.13 22.12
C SER A 364 -6.99 -5.64 21.14
N ASP A 365 -6.62 -5.34 19.89
CA ASP A 365 -7.56 -4.89 18.85
C ASP A 365 -8.54 -6.00 18.45
N ILE A 366 -8.07 -7.26 18.37
CA ILE A 366 -8.92 -8.43 18.10
C ILE A 366 -9.95 -8.61 19.24
N VAL A 367 -9.47 -8.63 20.48
CA VAL A 367 -10.29 -8.88 21.67
C VAL A 367 -11.33 -7.79 21.88
N HIS A 368 -11.01 -6.53 21.55
CA HIS A 368 -11.96 -5.41 21.66
C HIS A 368 -13.23 -5.63 20.84
N ASN A 369 -13.14 -6.36 19.73
CA ASN A 369 -14.24 -6.62 18.81
C ASN A 369 -14.91 -7.98 19.04
N TRP A 370 -14.47 -8.74 20.05
CA TRP A 370 -14.98 -10.07 20.35
C TRP A 370 -16.35 -9.99 21.02
N LYS A 371 -17.33 -10.76 20.52
CA LYS A 371 -18.71 -10.76 21.05
C LYS A 371 -19.02 -11.91 22.00
N GLU A 372 -18.27 -13.00 21.93
CA GLU A 372 -18.49 -14.21 22.72
C GLU A 372 -17.68 -14.22 24.03
N ASP A 373 -18.38 -14.22 25.16
CA ASP A 373 -17.75 -14.18 26.48
C ASP A 373 -16.94 -15.46 26.81
N GLN A 374 -17.33 -16.63 26.29
CA GLN A 374 -16.68 -17.89 26.65
C GLN A 374 -15.27 -18.02 26.07
N ALA A 375 -15.09 -17.73 24.78
CA ALA A 375 -13.77 -17.80 24.14
C ALA A 375 -12.77 -16.81 24.76
N LEU A 376 -13.26 -15.64 25.20
CA LEU A 376 -12.48 -14.67 25.96
C LEU A 376 -12.03 -15.25 27.31
N LEU A 377 -12.94 -15.84 28.08
CA LEU A 377 -12.63 -16.47 29.36
C LEU A 377 -11.63 -17.62 29.22
N ASP A 378 -11.75 -18.44 28.17
CA ASP A 378 -10.83 -19.54 27.88
C ASP A 378 -9.40 -19.01 27.58
N LEU A 379 -9.28 -17.89 26.87
CA LEU A 379 -8.00 -17.22 26.63
C LEU A 379 -7.41 -16.62 27.91
N ILE A 380 -8.23 -15.99 28.75
CA ILE A 380 -7.80 -15.49 30.07
C ILE A 380 -7.25 -16.64 30.90
N ASP A 381 -7.97 -17.75 30.98
CA ASP A 381 -7.57 -18.94 31.71
C ASP A 381 -6.27 -19.54 31.17
N ARG A 382 -6.12 -19.61 29.84
CA ARG A 382 -4.90 -20.11 29.18
C ARG A 382 -3.68 -19.29 29.61
N PHE A 383 -3.76 -17.96 29.53
CA PHE A 383 -2.63 -17.11 29.91
C PHE A 383 -2.39 -17.11 31.43
N ALA A 384 -3.45 -17.05 32.24
CA ALA A 384 -3.36 -17.03 33.70
C ALA A 384 -2.77 -18.34 34.27
N LYS A 385 -3.15 -19.52 33.75
CA LYS A 385 -2.57 -20.82 34.13
C LYS A 385 -1.05 -20.86 33.93
N GLY A 386 -0.56 -20.13 32.93
CA GLY A 386 0.87 -20.00 32.66
C GLY A 386 1.63 -19.05 33.61
N LEU A 387 0.92 -18.30 34.45
CA LEU A 387 1.45 -17.27 35.35
C LEU A 387 1.28 -17.60 36.85
N ASP A 388 0.70 -18.76 37.17
CA ASP A 388 0.27 -19.13 38.52
C ASP A 388 1.28 -18.71 39.59
N ALA A 389 0.83 -17.79 40.45
CA ALA A 389 1.66 -17.09 41.41
C ALA A 389 2.25 -18.01 42.48
N ASN A 390 1.59 -19.15 42.75
CA ASN A 390 2.00 -20.13 43.76
C ASN A 390 3.01 -21.16 43.23
N LYS A 391 3.25 -21.17 41.93
CA LYS A 391 4.12 -22.16 41.28
C LYS A 391 5.61 -21.82 41.42
N TYR A 392 5.96 -20.56 41.66
CA TYR A 392 7.34 -20.08 41.63
C TYR A 392 7.66 -19.23 42.85
N THR A 393 8.81 -19.48 43.47
CA THR A 393 9.36 -18.62 44.52
C THR A 393 9.79 -17.26 43.95
N SER A 394 9.93 -16.24 44.82
CA SER A 394 10.36 -14.89 44.41
C SER A 394 11.69 -14.89 43.64
N LYS A 395 12.67 -15.72 44.07
CA LYS A 395 13.97 -15.86 43.37
C LYS A 395 13.81 -16.48 41.98
N GLU A 396 12.93 -17.45 41.82
CA GLU A 396 12.67 -18.09 40.52
C GLU A 396 11.97 -17.13 39.57
N LYS A 397 10.94 -16.41 40.04
CA LYS A 397 10.26 -15.38 39.24
C LYS A 397 11.24 -14.34 38.70
N GLN A 398 12.20 -13.91 39.52
CA GLN A 398 13.24 -12.95 39.13
C GLN A 398 14.17 -13.48 38.02
N LYS A 399 14.46 -14.79 38.02
CA LYS A 399 15.24 -15.44 36.95
C LYS A 399 14.40 -15.59 35.68
N LEU A 400 13.20 -16.15 35.82
CA LEU A 400 12.29 -16.43 34.70
C LEU A 400 11.85 -15.14 33.98
N SER A 401 11.62 -14.06 34.72
CA SER A 401 11.21 -12.76 34.16
C SER A 401 12.19 -12.21 33.11
N LYS A 402 13.47 -12.61 33.19
CA LYS A 402 14.54 -12.17 32.28
C LYS A 402 14.69 -13.06 31.05
N THR A 403 14.34 -14.35 31.13
CA THR A 403 14.73 -15.34 30.10
C THR A 403 13.57 -16.18 29.56
N ASP A 404 12.49 -16.37 30.32
CA ASP A 404 11.41 -17.28 29.95
C ASP A 404 10.44 -16.61 28.96
N ILE A 405 10.46 -17.11 27.73
CA ILE A 405 9.62 -16.63 26.62
C ILE A 405 8.15 -16.94 26.86
N LYS A 406 7.84 -18.11 27.44
CA LYS A 406 6.46 -18.55 27.67
C LYS A 406 5.78 -17.65 28.68
N ILE A 407 6.48 -17.34 29.77
CA ILE A 407 5.95 -16.42 30.79
C ILE A 407 5.78 -15.02 30.22
N HIS A 408 6.75 -14.52 29.45
CA HIS A 408 6.62 -13.22 28.80
C HIS A 408 5.39 -13.16 27.87
N GLY A 409 5.19 -14.19 27.05
CA GLY A 409 4.03 -14.30 26.17
C GLY A 409 2.70 -14.34 26.93
N ASN A 410 2.64 -15.08 28.04
CA ASN A 410 1.45 -15.13 28.90
C ASN A 410 1.14 -13.76 29.56
N VAL A 411 2.16 -13.06 30.06
CA VAL A 411 1.99 -11.71 30.62
C VAL A 411 1.51 -10.73 29.56
N LEU A 412 2.10 -10.77 28.37
CA LEU A 412 1.70 -9.92 27.24
C LEU A 412 0.28 -10.22 26.77
N GLY A 413 -0.09 -11.49 26.64
CA GLY A 413 -1.43 -11.90 26.23
C GLY A 413 -2.50 -11.47 27.24
N LEU A 414 -2.27 -11.72 28.53
CA LEU A 414 -3.19 -11.27 29.58
C LEU A 414 -3.28 -9.74 29.65
N GLY A 415 -2.16 -9.05 29.47
CA GLY A 415 -2.14 -7.58 29.44
C GLY A 415 -2.85 -6.99 28.23
N ALA A 416 -2.76 -7.64 27.06
CA ALA A 416 -3.52 -7.26 25.86
C ALA A 416 -5.03 -7.38 26.09
N ILE A 417 -5.49 -8.48 26.71
CA ILE A 417 -6.90 -8.68 27.04
C ILE A 417 -7.41 -7.58 27.98
N ILE A 418 -6.66 -7.24 29.04
CA ILE A 418 -7.05 -6.16 29.96
C ILE A 418 -7.11 -4.82 29.22
N SER A 419 -6.13 -4.55 28.35
CA SER A 419 -6.04 -3.30 27.59
C SER A 419 -7.15 -3.15 26.54
N ALA A 420 -7.76 -4.25 26.10
CA ALA A 420 -8.88 -4.25 25.17
C ALA A 420 -10.19 -3.69 25.75
N PHE A 421 -10.29 -3.56 27.07
CA PHE A 421 -11.49 -3.05 27.76
C PHE A 421 -11.20 -1.74 28.52
N PRO A 422 -10.80 -0.66 27.82
CA PRO A 422 -10.30 0.57 28.45
C PRO A 422 -11.36 1.31 29.28
N TYR A 423 -12.63 1.25 28.89
CA TYR A 423 -13.71 2.06 29.50
C TYR A 423 -14.96 1.28 29.89
N VAL A 424 -14.94 -0.06 29.88
CA VAL A 424 -16.10 -0.87 30.29
C VAL A 424 -16.51 -0.53 31.72
N PHE A 425 -17.78 -0.20 31.91
CA PHE A 425 -18.37 0.17 33.19
C PHE A 425 -19.72 -0.53 33.36
N PRO A 426 -19.99 -1.24 34.48
CA PRO A 426 -19.09 -1.46 35.62
C PRO A 426 -17.88 -2.34 35.25
N LEU A 427 -16.80 -2.26 36.04
CA LEU A 427 -15.57 -3.00 35.77
C LEU A 427 -15.82 -4.52 35.82
N PRO A 428 -15.44 -5.30 34.79
CA PRO A 428 -15.60 -6.75 34.81
C PRO A 428 -14.88 -7.40 35.99
N PRO A 429 -15.50 -8.36 36.70
CA PRO A 429 -14.97 -8.92 37.94
C PRO A 429 -13.70 -9.76 37.75
N TRP A 430 -13.42 -10.20 36.52
CA TRP A 430 -12.18 -10.90 36.20
C TRP A 430 -10.98 -9.95 36.14
N ILE A 431 -11.16 -8.65 35.84
CA ILE A 431 -10.04 -7.70 35.69
C ILE A 431 -9.24 -7.52 36.98
N PRO A 432 -9.85 -7.23 38.16
CA PRO A 432 -9.13 -7.12 39.42
C PRO A 432 -8.23 -8.33 39.72
N LYS A 433 -8.79 -9.53 39.56
CA LYS A 433 -8.07 -10.78 39.82
C LYS A 433 -6.86 -10.95 38.90
N GLN A 434 -7.02 -10.64 37.61
CA GLN A 434 -5.92 -10.75 36.65
C GLN A 434 -4.86 -9.65 36.81
N LEU A 435 -5.26 -8.45 37.24
CA LEU A 435 -4.32 -7.38 37.60
C LEU A 435 -3.46 -7.73 38.81
N SER A 436 -4.03 -8.38 39.84
CA SER A 436 -3.23 -8.91 40.97
C SER A 436 -2.31 -10.06 40.52
N ASN A 437 -2.76 -10.94 39.62
CA ASN A 437 -1.85 -11.94 39.04
C ASN A 437 -0.64 -11.27 38.34
N LEU A 438 -0.89 -10.22 37.55
CA LEU A 438 0.15 -9.44 36.87
C LEU A 438 1.04 -8.63 37.82
N SER A 439 0.52 -8.11 38.92
CA SER A 439 1.28 -7.30 39.89
C SER A 439 2.44 -8.09 40.50
N SER A 440 2.22 -9.38 40.77
CA SER A 440 3.24 -10.28 41.31
C SER A 440 4.44 -10.43 40.36
N TRP A 441 4.20 -10.38 39.05
CA TRP A 441 5.22 -10.38 38.01
C TRP A 441 5.80 -8.99 37.77
N ALA A 442 5.00 -7.93 37.92
CA ALA A 442 5.45 -6.55 37.84
C ALA A 442 6.51 -6.23 38.91
N ARG A 443 6.51 -6.90 40.07
CA ARG A 443 7.57 -6.69 41.08
C ARG A 443 8.95 -7.24 40.68
N THR A 444 9.05 -8.03 39.61
CA THR A 444 10.32 -8.56 39.10
C THR A 444 11.06 -7.56 38.21
N SER A 445 12.37 -7.72 38.07
CA SER A 445 13.15 -7.02 37.05
C SER A 445 13.44 -7.92 35.85
N GLY A 446 13.30 -7.36 34.65
CA GLY A 446 13.41 -8.10 33.40
C GLY A 446 12.35 -7.68 32.39
N MET A 447 12.34 -8.37 31.26
CA MET A 447 11.41 -8.11 30.16
C MET A 447 9.94 -8.37 30.55
N THR A 448 9.68 -9.46 31.27
CA THR A 448 8.33 -9.81 31.73
C THR A 448 7.80 -8.83 32.75
N GLY A 449 8.61 -8.49 33.76
CA GLY A 449 8.26 -7.47 34.74
C GLY A 449 7.97 -6.12 34.10
N GLN A 450 8.75 -5.71 33.09
CA GLN A 450 8.51 -4.46 32.36
C GLN A 450 7.18 -4.48 31.58
N ALA A 451 6.84 -5.57 30.91
CA ALA A 451 5.58 -5.73 30.19
C ALA A 451 4.36 -5.67 31.15
N ALA A 452 4.44 -6.36 32.29
CA ALA A 452 3.39 -6.31 33.32
C ALA A 452 3.20 -4.90 33.89
N LYS A 453 4.31 -4.20 34.19
CA LYS A 453 4.27 -2.79 34.65
C LYS A 453 3.63 -1.87 33.63
N ASN A 454 4.01 -1.99 32.35
CA ASN A 454 3.44 -1.18 31.28
C ASN A 454 1.92 -1.37 31.20
N THR A 455 1.46 -2.61 31.27
CA THR A 455 0.03 -2.96 31.26
C THR A 455 -0.71 -2.29 32.43
N ILE A 456 -0.23 -2.49 33.67
CA ILE A 456 -0.88 -1.94 34.87
C ILE A 456 -0.85 -0.40 34.85
N SER A 457 0.26 0.19 34.41
CA SER A 457 0.40 1.63 34.27
C SER A 457 -0.61 2.20 33.27
N GLU A 458 -0.78 1.58 32.11
CA GLU A 458 -1.72 2.05 31.10
C GLU A 458 -3.17 1.89 31.60
N PHE A 459 -3.50 0.77 32.24
CA PHE A 459 -4.80 0.58 32.88
C PHE A 459 -5.13 1.68 33.90
N LYS A 460 -4.21 1.96 34.84
CA LYS A 460 -4.41 3.01 35.86
C LYS A 460 -4.56 4.40 35.23
N LYS A 461 -3.82 4.68 34.16
CA LYS A 461 -3.88 5.95 33.43
C LYS A 461 -5.24 6.13 32.75
N VAL A 462 -5.71 5.12 32.04
CA VAL A 462 -6.98 5.16 31.30
C VAL A 462 -8.18 5.20 32.25
N ARG A 463 -8.09 4.55 33.42
CA ARG A 463 -9.15 4.49 34.44
C ARG A 463 -9.11 5.60 35.48
N ALA A 464 -8.24 6.61 35.32
CA ALA A 464 -8.04 7.65 36.33
C ALA A 464 -9.35 8.37 36.71
N ASP A 465 -10.19 8.70 35.72
CA ASP A 465 -11.45 9.44 35.93
C ASP A 465 -12.56 8.58 36.55
N THR A 466 -12.57 7.27 36.27
CA THR A 466 -13.56 6.31 36.78
C THR A 466 -13.12 5.62 38.07
N TRP A 467 -11.88 5.84 38.51
CA TRP A 467 -11.25 5.13 39.63
C TRP A 467 -12.06 5.15 40.92
N LYS A 468 -12.76 6.26 41.19
CA LYS A 468 -13.63 6.42 42.38
C LYS A 468 -14.73 5.35 42.48
N PHE A 469 -15.17 4.82 41.34
CA PHE A 469 -16.14 3.73 41.26
C PHE A 469 -15.46 2.38 41.10
N ASP A 470 -14.43 2.32 40.24
CA ASP A 470 -13.73 1.08 39.94
C ASP A 470 -13.06 0.48 41.18
N ARG A 471 -12.56 1.31 42.10
CA ARG A 471 -11.92 0.88 43.35
C ARG A 471 -12.80 -0.01 44.23
N VAL A 472 -14.13 0.11 44.12
CA VAL A 472 -15.09 -0.72 44.88
C VAL A 472 -15.11 -2.18 44.39
N SER A 473 -14.64 -2.43 43.17
CA SER A 473 -14.58 -3.78 42.59
C SER A 473 -13.31 -4.55 43.00
N PHE A 474 -12.37 -3.91 43.70
CA PHE A 474 -11.13 -4.52 44.18
C PHE A 474 -11.21 -4.84 45.68
N ASN A 475 -10.65 -5.96 46.10
CA ASN A 475 -10.41 -6.21 47.52
C ASN A 475 -9.15 -5.47 48.02
N THR A 476 -8.95 -5.43 49.34
CA THR A 476 -7.83 -4.69 49.96
C THR A 476 -6.46 -5.17 49.48
N GLU A 477 -6.26 -6.49 49.39
CA GLU A 477 -4.99 -7.08 48.93
C GLU A 477 -4.68 -6.72 47.48
N GLU A 478 -5.69 -6.78 46.59
CA GLU A 478 -5.55 -6.42 45.18
C GLU A 478 -5.23 -4.93 44.99
N LEU A 479 -5.74 -4.05 45.87
CA LEU A 479 -5.40 -2.63 45.84
C LEU A 479 -3.96 -2.37 46.27
N GLU A 480 -3.51 -2.98 47.36
CA GLU A 480 -2.11 -2.91 47.82
C GLU A 480 -1.14 -3.44 46.76
N ASP A 481 -1.56 -4.49 46.04
CA ASP A 481 -0.79 -5.06 44.94
C ASP A 481 -0.55 -4.10 43.78
N LEU A 482 -1.46 -3.15 43.55
CA LEU A 482 -1.36 -2.13 42.51
C LEU A 482 -0.57 -0.88 42.95
N GLU A 483 -0.18 -0.80 44.22
CA GLU A 483 0.70 0.23 44.76
C GLU A 483 2.17 -0.14 44.46
N GLY A 484 3.00 0.87 44.15
CA GLY A 484 4.44 0.66 43.84
C GLY A 484 4.76 0.10 42.44
N VAL A 485 3.76 -0.14 41.57
CA VAL A 485 3.99 -0.65 40.20
C VAL A 485 4.56 0.42 39.26
N LEU A 486 4.26 1.69 39.51
CA LEU A 486 4.74 2.82 38.71
C LEU A 486 6.09 3.30 39.24
N TRP A 487 7.17 3.00 38.52
CA TRP A 487 8.50 3.54 38.78
C TRP A 487 9.12 3.97 37.45
N ARG A 488 9.71 5.16 37.45
CA ARG A 488 10.50 5.76 36.38
C ARG A 488 11.78 6.23 37.05
N SER A 489 12.83 6.52 36.27
CA SER A 489 14.12 6.97 36.82
C SER A 489 14.05 8.20 37.73
N TYR A 490 12.94 8.95 37.69
CA TYR A 490 12.67 10.12 38.52
C TYR A 490 11.75 9.86 39.74
N TYR A 491 11.25 8.64 39.94
CA TYR A 491 10.57 8.22 41.17
C TYR A 491 11.58 7.50 42.08
N ALA A 492 11.57 7.80 43.38
CA ALA A 492 12.52 7.30 44.38
C ALA A 492 11.89 6.25 45.30
#